data_AF-Q17CV8-F1
#
_entry.id   AF-Q17CV8-F1
#
_cell.length_a   1.000
_cell.length_b   1.000
_cell.length_c   1.000
_cell.angle_alpha   90.00
_cell.angle_beta   90.00
_cell.angle_gamma   90.00
#
_symmetry.space_group_name_H-M   'P 1'
#
loop_
_entity.id
_entity.type
_entity.pdbx_description
1 polymer ?
#
loop_
_entity_poly.entity_id
_entity_poly.type
_entity_poly.pdbx_seq_one_letter_code
_entity_poly.pdbx_strand_id
1 'polypeptide(L)'
;MTNLEVIVEDLSGNPCCQHGPTVLFHRTDQNNATIEKYYACTASRDGKCPFKVGASTKVTHDSVNVPEEKSTKNYDAVRNSAISQKIYCIQCQQLFLKCNAEDHKNHKLFDKLSKDVLRQPTRFLAPLSMDGNEAQYFFSDSSLACIEHMLKQLNVTKVICLGAPRLHEHLLVKTDITSLLLDIDIRFHWFYDQSQYLCYNMFNHFFFGGKTAETIFNDYLKINKSAEQICIFTDPPFGCRTELLAHTIDRINQTYNSVNLFVQQILPTFWIFPYFMETYIKKQMPSMEMIDYQVNYTNHRTYHSGEKGLKHGSPVRIFTNVPLDLLQLPANEGYKWCSECQRSVHRTNLHCRVCRKCPSKNGSTYRHCKKCNWCVKPNYVHCTTCGRCTQVQGHNCSSYRKQLNCRICLKKGHTEKGCHFWRLFKACKIAKSGCIVCGNTQHTVIDCDERKRLLNENYFLGHYDNKMNRVD
;
A
#
# COMPACT_ATOMS: atom_id res chain seq x y z
N MET A 1 26.01 2.53 4.84
CA MET A 1 24.61 2.63 4.38
C MET A 1 24.18 4.08 4.50
N THR A 2 23.30 4.56 3.64
CA THR A 2 22.68 5.89 3.76
C THR A 2 21.23 5.73 4.18
N ASN A 3 20.67 6.76 4.82
CA ASN A 3 19.23 6.90 5.02
C ASN A 3 18.67 7.85 3.94
N LEU A 4 17.39 7.73 3.60
CA LEU A 4 16.72 8.55 2.59
C LEU A 4 15.30 8.91 3.05
N GLU A 5 15.21 10.05 3.69
CA GLU A 5 13.98 10.67 4.14
C GLU A 5 13.25 11.36 2.98
N VAL A 6 11.93 11.52 3.14
CA VAL A 6 11.02 12.11 2.17
C VAL A 6 10.21 13.14 2.93
N ILE A 7 10.43 14.41 2.62
CA ILE A 7 9.81 15.56 3.28
C ILE A 7 8.55 15.89 2.45
N VAL A 8 7.39 15.70 3.05
CA VAL A 8 6.06 15.79 2.40
C VAL A 8 5.27 17.04 2.78
N GLU A 9 5.82 17.81 3.72
CA GLU A 9 5.35 19.09 4.18
C GLU A 9 5.42 20.13 3.04
N ASP A 10 4.36 20.93 2.89
CA ASP A 10 4.18 21.99 1.87
C ASP A 10 4.64 21.60 0.44
N LEU A 11 4.04 20.56 -0.13
CA LEU A 11 4.27 20.20 -1.54
C LEU A 11 3.93 21.35 -2.51
N SER A 12 3.04 22.27 -2.12
CA SER A 12 2.67 23.47 -2.90
C SER A 12 3.84 24.43 -3.12
N GLY A 13 4.75 24.54 -2.16
CA GLY A 13 5.96 25.36 -2.27
C GLY A 13 7.08 24.74 -3.13
N ASN A 14 6.96 23.47 -3.53
CA ASN A 14 8.06 22.76 -4.20
C ASN A 14 8.14 23.10 -5.71
N PRO A 15 9.36 23.06 -6.31
CA PRO A 15 9.52 23.13 -7.76
C PRO A 15 8.65 22.08 -8.46
N CYS A 16 8.05 22.46 -9.59
CA CYS A 16 7.15 21.55 -10.31
C CYS A 16 7.84 20.85 -11.49
N CYS A 17 7.28 19.71 -11.88
CA CYS A 17 7.61 18.99 -13.10
C CYS A 17 6.33 18.75 -13.92
N GLN A 18 6.44 18.12 -15.09
CA GLN A 18 5.28 17.78 -15.92
C GLN A 18 4.24 16.86 -15.24
N HIS A 19 4.54 16.31 -14.05
CA HIS A 19 3.66 15.44 -13.25
C HIS A 19 3.20 16.12 -11.94
N GLY A 20 3.17 17.46 -11.91
CA GLY A 20 2.86 18.27 -10.74
C GLY A 20 4.06 18.59 -9.84
N PRO A 21 3.84 19.04 -8.60
CA PRO A 21 4.90 19.39 -7.66
C PRO A 21 5.83 18.23 -7.36
N THR A 22 7.13 18.52 -7.26
CA THR A 22 8.13 17.53 -6.85
C THR A 22 8.17 17.36 -5.33
N VAL A 23 8.93 16.38 -4.86
CA VAL A 23 9.11 16.12 -3.42
C VAL A 23 10.57 16.28 -3.04
N LEU A 24 10.80 16.85 -1.85
CA LEU A 24 12.11 17.02 -1.26
C LEU A 24 12.60 15.70 -0.63
N PHE A 25 13.68 15.16 -1.17
CA PHE A 25 14.40 14.02 -0.62
C PHE A 25 15.61 14.49 0.18
N HIS A 26 15.79 13.96 1.38
CA HIS A 26 16.95 14.24 2.23
C HIS A 26 17.73 12.94 2.47
N ARG A 27 18.96 12.89 1.97
CA ARG A 27 19.87 11.77 2.13
C ARG A 27 20.88 12.06 3.24
N THR A 28 21.00 11.14 4.19
CA THR A 28 21.93 11.23 5.32
C THR A 28 22.83 9.99 5.43
N ASP A 29 23.95 10.14 6.14
CA ASP A 29 24.89 9.06 6.43
C ASP A 29 24.47 8.22 7.66
N GLN A 30 25.38 7.43 8.25
CA GLN A 30 25.09 6.61 9.44
C GLN A 30 25.14 7.40 10.75
N ASN A 31 25.64 8.64 10.73
CA ASN A 31 25.73 9.57 11.84
C ASN A 31 24.65 10.68 11.74
N ASN A 32 23.69 10.53 10.81
CA ASN A 32 22.68 11.53 10.41
C ASN A 32 23.25 12.82 9.78
N ALA A 33 24.52 12.85 9.37
CA ALA A 33 25.09 13.96 8.62
C ALA A 33 24.46 14.04 7.22
N THR A 34 24.20 15.25 6.73
CA THR A 34 23.57 15.47 5.42
C THR A 34 24.53 15.19 4.27
N ILE A 35 24.11 14.36 3.32
CA ILE A 35 24.84 14.05 2.09
C ILE A 35 24.31 14.88 0.92
N GLU A 36 22.98 14.84 0.70
CA GLU A 36 22.31 15.69 -0.28
C GLU A 36 20.86 16.00 0.15
N LYS A 37 20.37 17.17 -0.26
CA LYS A 37 18.94 17.50 -0.29
C LYS A 37 18.57 17.87 -1.72
N TYR A 38 17.55 17.24 -2.29
CA TYR A 38 17.16 17.46 -3.68
C TYR A 38 15.65 17.29 -3.87
N TYR A 39 15.10 18.09 -4.77
CA TYR A 39 13.75 17.92 -5.29
C TYR A 39 13.78 16.93 -6.47
N ALA A 40 12.83 16.00 -6.55
CA ALA A 40 12.70 15.08 -7.70
C ALA A 40 11.25 14.67 -8.00
N CYS A 41 11.01 14.27 -9.24
CA CYS A 41 9.71 13.75 -9.70
C CYS A 41 9.27 12.52 -8.89
N THR A 42 7.98 12.42 -8.59
CA THR A 42 7.36 11.29 -7.88
C THR A 42 6.80 10.21 -8.79
N ALA A 43 6.36 10.57 -10.00
CA ALA A 43 5.65 9.69 -10.92
C ALA A 43 6.57 8.85 -11.85
N SER A 44 7.77 9.33 -12.15
CA SER A 44 8.74 8.62 -12.98
C SER A 44 9.94 8.19 -12.15
N ARG A 45 10.10 6.87 -12.01
CA ARG A 45 11.19 6.22 -11.26
C ARG A 45 12.22 5.56 -12.17
N ASP A 46 11.87 5.45 -13.45
CA ASP A 46 12.64 4.98 -14.60
C ASP A 46 13.47 6.09 -15.28
N GLY A 47 13.38 7.34 -14.81
CA GLY A 47 14.12 8.48 -15.34
C GLY A 47 13.51 9.12 -16.60
N LYS A 48 12.33 8.67 -17.07
CA LYS A 48 11.59 9.34 -18.16
C LYS A 48 11.29 10.80 -17.86
N CYS A 49 11.11 11.17 -16.59
CA CYS A 49 11.19 12.55 -16.13
C CYS A 49 12.61 12.82 -15.58
N PRO A 50 13.45 13.61 -16.27
CA PRO A 50 14.80 13.91 -15.81
C PRO A 50 14.85 14.93 -14.67
N PHE A 51 13.70 15.36 -14.12
CA PHE A 51 13.64 16.42 -13.12
C PHE A 51 14.21 15.96 -11.77
N LYS A 52 15.47 16.33 -11.52
CA LYS A 52 16.12 16.36 -10.21
C LYS A 52 16.91 17.66 -10.07
N VAL A 53 16.66 18.44 -9.02
CA VAL A 53 17.37 19.70 -8.74
C VAL A 53 17.81 19.77 -7.27
N GLY A 54 18.93 20.43 -6.99
CA GLY A 54 19.44 20.58 -5.62
C GLY A 54 18.56 21.52 -4.80
N ALA A 55 18.35 21.24 -3.50
CA ALA A 55 17.49 22.08 -2.65
C ALA A 55 18.07 23.49 -2.37
N SER A 56 19.36 23.69 -2.63
CA SER A 56 20.03 25.00 -2.59
C SER A 56 19.99 25.76 -3.93
N THR A 57 19.52 25.13 -5.01
CA THR A 57 19.34 25.79 -6.31
C THR A 57 18.12 26.70 -6.23
N LYS A 58 18.31 28.01 -6.46
CA LYS A 58 17.20 28.96 -6.63
C LYS A 58 16.47 28.69 -7.94
N VAL A 59 15.50 27.78 -7.90
CA VAL A 59 14.54 27.55 -8.98
C VAL A 59 13.40 28.56 -8.81
N THR A 60 13.19 29.44 -9.78
CA THR A 60 11.96 30.26 -9.81
C THR A 60 10.77 29.35 -10.13
N HIS A 61 9.64 29.56 -9.45
CA HIS A 61 8.45 28.70 -9.56
C HIS A 61 7.94 28.58 -11.01
N ASP A 62 8.20 29.60 -11.84
CA ASP A 62 7.76 29.73 -13.23
C ASP A 62 8.51 28.84 -14.23
N SER A 63 9.62 28.20 -13.82
CA SER A 63 10.59 27.59 -14.74
C SER A 63 10.21 26.23 -15.31
N VAL A 64 9.06 25.66 -14.91
CA VAL A 64 8.40 24.57 -15.64
C VAL A 64 6.91 24.90 -15.76
N ASN A 65 6.43 25.09 -16.99
CA ASN A 65 5.01 25.02 -17.30
C ASN A 65 4.50 23.62 -16.92
N VAL A 66 3.84 23.52 -15.76
CA VAL A 66 3.01 22.36 -15.45
C VAL A 66 1.91 22.31 -16.50
N PRO A 67 1.74 21.20 -17.25
CA PRO A 67 0.65 21.10 -18.18
C PRO A 67 -0.67 21.06 -17.41
N GLU A 68 -1.36 22.20 -17.34
CA GLU A 68 -2.82 22.19 -17.31
C GLU A 68 -3.31 21.27 -18.43
N GLU A 69 -4.39 20.52 -18.20
CA GLU A 69 -4.88 19.51 -19.14
C GLU A 69 -5.61 20.13 -20.37
N LYS A 70 -4.92 21.04 -21.07
CA LYS A 70 -5.22 21.64 -22.38
C LYS A 70 -5.09 20.60 -23.50
N SER A 71 -5.82 19.50 -23.35
CA SER A 71 -5.94 18.46 -24.37
C SER A 71 -6.61 19.05 -25.61
N THR A 72 -5.86 19.14 -26.70
CA THR A 72 -6.40 19.41 -28.04
C THR A 72 -7.26 18.24 -28.57
N LYS A 73 -7.24 17.07 -27.91
CA LYS A 73 -8.05 15.91 -28.26
C LYS A 73 -9.46 16.07 -27.69
N ASN A 74 -10.45 16.11 -28.57
CA ASN A 74 -11.87 16.17 -28.21
C ASN A 74 -12.37 14.79 -27.73
N TYR A 75 -12.04 14.46 -26.47
CA TYR A 75 -12.44 13.20 -25.85
C TYR A 75 -13.95 13.01 -25.87
N ASP A 76 -14.74 14.05 -25.59
CA ASP A 76 -16.21 13.98 -25.54
C ASP A 76 -16.86 13.66 -26.88
N ALA A 77 -16.44 14.29 -27.98
CA ALA A 77 -16.95 13.94 -29.30
C ALA A 77 -16.69 12.47 -29.66
N VAL A 78 -15.53 11.93 -29.26
CA VAL A 78 -15.21 10.51 -29.45
C VAL A 78 -16.03 9.63 -28.49
N ARG A 79 -16.08 9.95 -27.18
CA ARG A 79 -16.85 9.20 -26.16
C ARG A 79 -18.34 9.12 -26.51
N ASN A 80 -18.93 10.21 -26.97
CA ASN A 80 -20.37 10.32 -27.24
C ASN A 80 -20.79 9.80 -28.63
N SER A 81 -19.84 9.57 -29.54
CA SER A 81 -20.14 9.01 -30.87
C SER A 81 -20.64 7.56 -30.85
N ALA A 82 -21.40 7.18 -31.87
CA ALA A 82 -21.90 5.81 -32.06
C ALA A 82 -20.76 4.78 -32.12
N ILE A 83 -20.97 3.60 -31.51
CA ILE A 83 -19.92 2.56 -31.41
C ILE A 83 -19.51 2.03 -32.79
N SER A 84 -20.44 1.97 -33.74
CA SER A 84 -20.17 1.63 -35.14
C SER A 84 -19.20 2.60 -35.84
N GLN A 85 -18.98 3.80 -35.29
CA GLN A 85 -18.05 4.81 -35.81
C GLN A 85 -16.72 4.90 -35.03
N LYS A 86 -16.58 4.17 -33.92
CA LYS A 86 -15.35 4.13 -33.11
C LYS A 86 -14.39 3.05 -33.63
N ILE A 87 -13.09 3.29 -33.52
CA ILE A 87 -12.02 2.28 -33.58
C ILE A 87 -10.99 2.62 -32.50
N TYR A 88 -10.33 1.61 -31.92
CA TYR A 88 -9.16 1.80 -31.06
C TYR A 88 -7.85 1.57 -31.83
N CYS A 89 -6.90 2.49 -31.75
CA CYS A 89 -5.56 2.37 -32.34
C CYS A 89 -4.56 1.86 -31.29
N ILE A 90 -3.95 0.69 -31.52
CA ILE A 90 -3.03 0.07 -30.55
C ILE A 90 -1.68 0.79 -30.50
N GLN A 91 -1.15 1.30 -31.63
CA GLN A 91 0.08 2.12 -31.63
C GLN A 91 -0.14 3.45 -30.89
N CYS A 92 -1.16 4.20 -31.28
CA CYS A 92 -1.42 5.54 -30.71
C CYS A 92 -2.16 5.51 -29.37
N GLN A 93 -2.47 4.31 -28.86
CA GLN A 93 -3.11 4.07 -27.56
C GLN A 93 -4.44 4.83 -27.33
N GLN A 94 -5.20 5.10 -28.40
CA GLN A 94 -6.36 6.00 -28.38
C GLN A 94 -7.58 5.46 -29.13
N LEU A 95 -8.78 5.85 -28.69
CA LEU A 95 -9.97 5.80 -29.54
C LEU A 95 -9.94 6.93 -30.57
N PHE A 96 -10.52 6.68 -31.73
CA PHE A 96 -10.74 7.67 -32.78
C PHE A 96 -12.01 7.32 -33.58
N LEU A 97 -12.44 8.24 -34.45
CA LEU A 97 -13.61 8.06 -35.32
C LEU A 97 -13.20 7.59 -36.71
N LYS A 98 -14.04 6.79 -37.37
CA LYS A 98 -13.75 6.21 -38.70
C LYS A 98 -13.46 7.24 -39.80
N CYS A 99 -13.93 8.48 -39.68
CA CYS A 99 -13.56 9.58 -40.57
C CYS A 99 -12.06 9.97 -40.49
N ASN A 100 -11.38 9.64 -39.40
CA ASN A 100 -9.94 9.82 -39.19
C ASN A 100 -9.11 8.55 -39.45
N ALA A 101 -9.62 7.61 -40.26
CA ALA A 101 -8.93 6.34 -40.52
C ALA A 101 -7.61 6.50 -41.31
N GLU A 102 -7.48 7.53 -42.14
CA GLU A 102 -6.24 7.80 -42.89
C GLU A 102 -5.06 8.12 -41.97
N ASP A 103 -5.29 8.83 -40.86
CA ASP A 103 -4.29 9.11 -39.81
C ASP A 103 -3.72 7.83 -39.16
N HIS A 104 -4.42 6.70 -39.31
CA HIS A 104 -4.09 5.41 -38.72
C HIS A 104 -4.00 4.26 -39.74
N LYS A 105 -3.86 4.56 -41.04
CA LYS A 105 -3.92 3.59 -42.15
C LYS A 105 -2.92 2.43 -42.03
N ASN A 106 -1.74 2.70 -41.45
CA ASN A 106 -0.66 1.73 -41.23
C ASN A 106 -0.57 1.21 -39.78
N HIS A 107 -1.57 1.50 -38.94
CA HIS A 107 -1.58 1.09 -37.53
C HIS A 107 -2.35 -0.22 -37.30
N LYS A 108 -2.02 -0.90 -36.21
CA LYS A 108 -2.73 -2.08 -35.74
C LYS A 108 -3.98 -1.60 -35.00
N LEU A 109 -5.12 -1.81 -35.63
CA LEU A 109 -6.42 -1.39 -35.11
C LEU A 109 -7.07 -2.50 -34.27
N PHE A 110 -7.96 -2.09 -33.38
CA PHE A 110 -8.90 -2.94 -32.67
C PHE A 110 -10.31 -2.38 -32.91
N ASP A 111 -11.02 -3.07 -33.79
CA ASP A 111 -12.33 -2.73 -34.37
C ASP A 111 -13.49 -3.47 -33.70
N LYS A 112 -13.20 -4.56 -32.96
CA LYS A 112 -14.15 -5.38 -32.19
C LYS A 112 -14.64 -4.70 -30.91
N LEU A 113 -15.06 -3.43 -31.02
CA LEU A 113 -15.61 -2.65 -29.92
C LEU A 113 -17.09 -3.00 -29.69
N SER A 114 -17.45 -3.20 -28.43
CA SER A 114 -18.84 -3.33 -27.95
C SER A 114 -19.07 -2.41 -26.74
N LYS A 115 -20.33 -2.30 -26.28
CA LYS A 115 -20.64 -1.56 -25.03
C LYS A 115 -19.88 -2.14 -23.84
N ASP A 116 -19.80 -3.46 -23.74
CA ASP A 116 -19.19 -4.16 -22.59
C ASP A 116 -17.66 -4.11 -22.64
N VAL A 117 -17.07 -4.17 -23.84
CA VAL A 117 -15.63 -3.99 -24.06
C VAL A 117 -15.21 -2.56 -23.71
N LEU A 118 -15.95 -1.55 -24.15
CA LEU A 118 -15.66 -0.14 -23.83
C LEU A 118 -15.85 0.19 -22.34
N ARG A 119 -16.67 -0.58 -21.61
CA ARG A 119 -16.83 -0.50 -20.14
C ARG A 119 -15.73 -1.23 -19.35
N GLN A 120 -14.88 -2.03 -20.01
CA GLN A 120 -13.77 -2.75 -19.38
C GLN A 120 -12.44 -2.57 -20.12
N PRO A 121 -11.95 -1.32 -20.29
CA PRO A 121 -10.77 -1.01 -21.09
C PRO A 121 -9.54 -1.86 -20.76
N THR A 122 -9.22 -2.09 -19.48
CA THR A 122 -8.06 -2.90 -19.08
C THR A 122 -8.19 -4.41 -19.42
N ARG A 123 -9.30 -4.89 -20.00
CA ARG A 123 -9.37 -6.22 -20.63
C ARG A 123 -8.61 -6.28 -21.96
N PHE A 124 -8.45 -5.15 -22.67
CA PHE A 124 -7.78 -5.08 -23.98
C PHE A 124 -6.66 -4.03 -24.09
N LEU A 125 -6.63 -3.01 -23.22
CA LEU A 125 -5.49 -2.12 -23.07
C LEU A 125 -4.26 -2.93 -22.62
N ALA A 126 -3.13 -2.72 -23.29
CA ALA A 126 -1.85 -3.25 -22.80
C ALA A 126 -1.44 -2.53 -21.50
N PRO A 127 -0.81 -3.22 -20.53
CA PRO A 127 -0.15 -2.56 -19.40
C PRO A 127 0.88 -1.52 -19.87
N LEU A 128 0.90 -0.32 -19.27
CA LEU A 128 1.88 0.74 -19.64
C LEU A 128 3.35 0.37 -19.38
N SER A 129 3.60 -0.64 -18.53
CA SER A 129 4.91 -1.15 -18.19
C SER A 129 4.86 -2.68 -18.18
N MET A 130 5.90 -3.32 -18.72
CA MET A 130 6.11 -4.77 -18.68
C MET A 130 7.22 -5.19 -17.71
N ASP A 131 7.91 -4.23 -17.08
CA ASP A 131 9.07 -4.51 -16.24
C ASP A 131 8.62 -5.06 -14.88
N GLY A 132 8.98 -6.33 -14.62
CA GLY A 132 8.27 -7.23 -13.70
C GLY A 132 8.30 -6.94 -12.20
N ASN A 133 8.62 -5.72 -11.78
CA ASN A 133 8.38 -5.22 -10.42
C ASN A 133 7.51 -3.94 -10.40
N GLU A 134 7.40 -3.23 -11.53
CA GLU A 134 6.74 -1.91 -11.67
C GLU A 134 5.80 -1.87 -12.88
N ALA A 135 5.29 -3.04 -13.28
CA ALA A 135 4.26 -3.19 -14.29
C ALA A 135 2.87 -2.85 -13.74
N GLN A 136 1.96 -2.38 -14.61
CA GLN A 136 0.56 -2.14 -14.28
C GLN A 136 -0.15 -3.50 -14.15
N TYR A 137 -0.55 -3.89 -12.95
CA TYR A 137 -1.18 -5.19 -12.70
C TYR A 137 -2.70 -5.08 -12.67
N PHE A 138 -3.39 -6.10 -13.18
CA PHE A 138 -4.86 -6.14 -13.19
C PHE A 138 -5.37 -7.34 -12.39
N PHE A 139 -6.21 -7.08 -11.38
CA PHE A 139 -6.77 -8.10 -10.48
C PHE A 139 -7.41 -9.29 -11.19
N SER A 140 -7.35 -10.46 -10.56
CA SER A 140 -8.16 -11.62 -10.93
C SER A 140 -9.63 -11.42 -10.57
N ASP A 141 -10.52 -12.07 -11.30
CA ASP A 141 -11.96 -11.94 -11.09
C ASP A 141 -12.40 -12.46 -9.71
N SER A 142 -11.67 -13.43 -9.14
CA SER A 142 -11.85 -13.87 -7.74
C SER A 142 -11.47 -12.81 -6.71
N SER A 143 -10.33 -12.12 -6.89
CA SER A 143 -9.93 -11.05 -5.98
C SER A 143 -10.84 -9.82 -6.12
N LEU A 144 -11.35 -9.53 -7.31
CA LEU A 144 -12.41 -8.52 -7.51
C LEU A 144 -13.69 -8.88 -6.75
N ALA A 145 -14.18 -10.12 -6.87
CA ALA A 145 -15.36 -10.59 -6.14
C ALA A 145 -15.15 -10.56 -4.61
N CYS A 146 -13.95 -10.87 -4.12
CA CYS A 146 -13.62 -10.75 -2.70
C CYS A 146 -13.63 -9.28 -2.24
N ILE A 147 -13.04 -8.36 -3.02
CA ILE A 147 -13.03 -6.92 -2.72
C ILE A 147 -14.46 -6.37 -2.72
N GLU A 148 -15.27 -6.70 -3.72
CA GLU A 148 -16.70 -6.38 -3.79
C GLU A 148 -17.45 -6.86 -2.54
N HIS A 149 -17.21 -8.10 -2.09
CA HIS A 149 -17.83 -8.64 -0.89
C HIS A 149 -17.48 -7.84 0.37
N MET A 150 -16.20 -7.48 0.55
CA MET A 150 -15.76 -6.67 1.69
C MET A 150 -16.31 -5.23 1.64
N LEU A 151 -16.42 -4.62 0.44
CA LEU A 151 -17.07 -3.31 0.29
C LEU A 151 -18.57 -3.37 0.65
N LYS A 152 -19.26 -4.44 0.23
CA LYS A 152 -20.68 -4.67 0.58
C LYS A 152 -20.88 -4.96 2.08
N GLN A 153 -19.96 -5.67 2.74
CA GLN A 153 -19.99 -5.86 4.20
C GLN A 153 -19.91 -4.55 4.99
N LEU A 154 -19.20 -3.57 4.45
CA LEU A 154 -19.07 -2.22 5.02
C LEU A 154 -20.16 -1.25 4.54
N ASN A 155 -21.15 -1.73 3.78
CA ASN A 155 -22.22 -0.92 3.16
C ASN A 155 -21.71 0.26 2.30
N VAL A 156 -20.53 0.11 1.69
CA VAL A 156 -19.89 1.18 0.89
C VAL A 156 -20.70 1.46 -0.38
N THR A 157 -20.98 2.74 -0.64
CA THR A 157 -21.73 3.22 -1.82
C THR A 157 -20.89 4.08 -2.78
N LYS A 158 -19.72 4.55 -2.33
CA LYS A 158 -18.75 5.32 -3.12
C LYS A 158 -17.33 4.77 -2.94
N VAL A 159 -16.59 4.58 -4.03
CA VAL A 159 -15.18 4.11 -3.97
C VAL A 159 -14.26 5.01 -4.79
N ILE A 160 -13.31 5.63 -4.10
CA ILE A 160 -12.19 6.38 -4.70
C ILE A 160 -11.11 5.35 -5.07
N CYS A 161 -10.97 5.03 -6.35
CA CYS A 161 -9.98 4.09 -6.87
C CYS A 161 -8.68 4.82 -7.24
N LEU A 162 -7.69 4.84 -6.33
CA LEU A 162 -6.35 5.36 -6.59
C LEU A 162 -5.51 4.33 -7.35
N GLY A 163 -5.37 4.50 -8.66
CA GLY A 163 -4.61 3.59 -9.54
C GLY A 163 -5.19 2.19 -9.70
N ALA A 164 -6.49 2.01 -9.45
CA ALA A 164 -7.16 0.70 -9.45
C ALA A 164 -8.22 0.57 -10.58
N PRO A 165 -7.87 0.78 -11.85
CA PRO A 165 -8.84 0.85 -12.96
C PRO A 165 -9.63 -0.45 -13.14
N ARG A 166 -9.02 -1.61 -12.92
CA ARG A 166 -9.72 -2.91 -12.98
C ARG A 166 -10.81 -3.06 -11.91
N LEU A 167 -10.65 -2.44 -10.72
CA LEU A 167 -11.71 -2.43 -9.71
C LEU A 167 -12.83 -1.45 -10.09
N HIS A 168 -12.47 -0.26 -10.55
CA HIS A 168 -13.41 0.74 -11.05
C HIS A 168 -14.34 0.16 -12.15
N GLU A 169 -13.76 -0.52 -13.15
CA GLU A 169 -14.50 -1.30 -14.16
C GLU A 169 -15.48 -2.32 -13.56
N HIS A 170 -15.01 -3.08 -12.56
CA HIS A 170 -15.81 -4.13 -11.94
C HIS A 170 -17.01 -3.54 -11.19
N LEU A 171 -16.78 -2.50 -10.38
CA LEU A 171 -17.83 -1.82 -9.63
C LEU A 171 -18.90 -1.24 -10.58
N LEU A 172 -18.48 -0.48 -11.61
CA LEU A 172 -19.41 0.14 -12.58
C LEU A 172 -20.18 -0.86 -13.46
N VAL A 173 -19.73 -2.12 -13.57
CA VAL A 173 -20.37 -3.16 -14.42
C VAL A 173 -21.12 -4.22 -13.61
N LYS A 174 -20.82 -4.39 -12.32
CA LYS A 174 -21.37 -5.47 -11.47
C LYS A 174 -22.12 -5.02 -10.23
N THR A 175 -22.12 -3.72 -9.91
CA THR A 175 -22.67 -3.20 -8.66
C THR A 175 -23.32 -1.83 -8.81
N ASP A 176 -24.15 -1.46 -7.85
CA ASP A 176 -24.66 -0.09 -7.67
C ASP A 176 -23.67 0.82 -6.92
N ILE A 177 -22.45 0.33 -6.63
CA ILE A 177 -21.39 1.10 -5.96
C ILE A 177 -20.77 2.04 -6.97
N THR A 178 -20.98 3.35 -6.78
CA THR A 178 -20.33 4.37 -7.60
C THR A 178 -18.82 4.35 -7.38
N SER A 179 -18.04 4.67 -8.41
CA SER A 179 -16.60 4.80 -8.27
C SER A 179 -16.03 5.96 -9.08
N LEU A 180 -15.05 6.64 -8.49
CA LEU A 180 -14.22 7.66 -9.12
C LEU A 180 -12.78 7.11 -9.23
N LEU A 181 -12.28 6.97 -10.45
CA LEU A 181 -10.92 6.56 -10.76
C LEU A 181 -9.98 7.77 -10.73
N LEU A 182 -8.96 7.72 -9.88
CA LEU A 182 -7.87 8.69 -9.85
C LEU A 182 -6.59 7.96 -10.30
N ASP A 183 -6.18 8.19 -11.54
CA ASP A 183 -5.04 7.51 -12.18
C ASP A 183 -4.27 8.50 -13.07
N ILE A 184 -2.98 8.27 -13.26
CA ILE A 184 -2.09 9.07 -14.12
C ILE A 184 -2.11 8.60 -15.58
N ASP A 185 -2.71 7.43 -15.85
CA ASP A 185 -2.87 6.85 -17.18
C ASP A 185 -3.95 7.59 -18.01
N ILE A 186 -3.53 8.65 -18.70
CA ILE A 186 -4.37 9.51 -19.57
C ILE A 186 -5.21 8.76 -20.61
N ARG A 187 -4.94 7.47 -20.89
CA ARG A 187 -5.76 6.66 -21.80
C ARG A 187 -7.19 6.49 -21.29
N PHE A 188 -7.43 6.61 -19.99
CA PHE A 188 -8.76 6.48 -19.40
C PHE A 188 -9.74 7.58 -19.81
N HIS A 189 -9.27 8.76 -20.25
CA HIS A 189 -10.10 9.79 -20.88
C HIS A 189 -10.89 9.29 -22.10
N TRP A 190 -10.43 8.25 -22.81
CA TRP A 190 -11.18 7.69 -23.94
C TRP A 190 -12.43 6.90 -23.54
N PHE A 191 -12.54 6.49 -22.27
CA PHE A 191 -13.56 5.56 -21.81
C PHE A 191 -14.50 6.18 -20.78
N TYR A 192 -14.00 7.13 -19.99
CA TYR A 192 -14.69 7.73 -18.85
C TYR A 192 -14.71 9.25 -18.97
N ASP A 193 -15.80 9.88 -18.52
CA ASP A 193 -15.87 11.33 -18.33
C ASP A 193 -15.40 11.75 -16.93
N GLN A 194 -15.38 13.06 -16.64
CA GLN A 194 -14.83 13.61 -15.40
C GLN A 194 -15.58 13.17 -14.13
N SER A 195 -16.83 12.72 -14.22
CA SER A 195 -17.57 12.15 -13.08
C SER A 195 -17.10 10.74 -12.69
N GLN A 196 -16.37 10.06 -13.59
CA GLN A 196 -15.87 8.70 -13.43
C GLN A 196 -14.34 8.63 -13.36
N TYR A 197 -13.62 9.54 -14.02
CA TYR A 197 -12.16 9.55 -14.07
C TYR A 197 -11.59 10.96 -13.97
N LEU A 198 -10.56 11.14 -13.13
CA LEU A 198 -9.72 12.34 -13.11
C LEU A 198 -8.25 11.95 -13.26
N CYS A 199 -7.56 12.65 -14.16
CA CYS A 199 -6.12 12.53 -14.35
C CYS A 199 -5.38 13.06 -13.12
N TYR A 200 -4.62 12.19 -12.44
CA TYR A 200 -4.18 12.42 -11.06
C TYR A 200 -2.88 11.69 -10.70
N ASN A 201 -1.98 12.38 -9.97
CA ASN A 201 -0.76 11.79 -9.43
C ASN A 201 -0.91 11.49 -7.91
N MET A 202 -1.03 10.19 -7.59
CA MET A 202 -1.23 9.67 -6.22
C MET A 202 -0.04 9.85 -5.26
N PHE A 203 1.09 10.40 -5.72
CA PHE A 203 2.31 10.56 -4.92
C PHE A 203 2.62 12.02 -4.56
N ASN A 204 1.84 12.98 -5.04
CA ASN A 204 1.89 14.40 -4.66
C ASN A 204 0.51 15.06 -4.53
N HIS A 205 -0.58 14.28 -4.61
CA HIS A 205 -1.98 14.75 -4.57
C HIS A 205 -2.31 15.78 -5.68
N PHE A 206 -1.68 15.67 -6.85
CA PHE A 206 -1.85 16.63 -7.95
C PHE A 206 -2.93 16.22 -8.96
N PHE A 207 -3.84 17.15 -9.28
CA PHE A 207 -4.89 17.00 -10.30
C PHE A 207 -4.51 17.74 -11.59
N PHE A 208 -4.37 17.03 -12.71
CA PHE A 208 -3.93 17.63 -13.98
C PHE A 208 -5.02 18.53 -14.61
N GLY A 209 -6.30 18.20 -14.38
CA GLY A 209 -7.44 19.05 -14.71
C GLY A 209 -7.66 20.24 -13.75
N GLY A 210 -6.69 20.54 -12.88
CA GLY A 210 -6.66 21.71 -12.02
C GLY A 210 -7.92 21.89 -11.15
N LYS A 211 -8.34 23.15 -10.97
CA LYS A 211 -9.44 23.51 -10.06
C LYS A 211 -10.78 22.84 -10.41
N THR A 212 -11.03 22.55 -11.69
CA THR A 212 -12.24 21.83 -12.12
C THR A 212 -12.22 20.38 -11.62
N ALA A 213 -11.11 19.68 -11.80
CA ALA A 213 -10.93 18.32 -11.29
C ALA A 213 -10.97 18.26 -9.75
N GLU A 214 -10.31 19.21 -9.07
CA GLU A 214 -10.43 19.34 -7.61
C GLU A 214 -11.88 19.54 -7.15
N THR A 215 -12.66 20.35 -7.86
CA THR A 215 -14.06 20.64 -7.50
C THR A 215 -14.92 19.38 -7.63
N ILE A 216 -14.78 18.63 -8.73
CA ILE A 216 -15.48 17.36 -8.94
C ILE A 216 -15.09 16.32 -7.88
N PHE A 217 -13.81 16.24 -7.52
CA PHE A 217 -13.33 15.38 -6.44
C PHE A 217 -13.93 15.76 -5.07
N ASN A 218 -13.95 17.06 -4.76
CA ASN A 218 -14.54 17.60 -3.53
C ASN A 218 -16.06 17.34 -3.45
N ASP A 219 -16.77 17.41 -4.58
CA ASP A 219 -18.20 17.11 -4.65
C ASP A 219 -18.48 15.60 -4.53
N TYR A 220 -17.62 14.74 -5.08
CA TYR A 220 -17.71 13.28 -4.90
C TYR A 220 -17.57 12.87 -3.42
N LEU A 221 -16.71 13.59 -2.68
CA LEU A 221 -16.48 13.39 -1.24
C LEU A 221 -17.64 13.85 -0.32
N LYS A 222 -18.63 14.59 -0.82
CA LYS A 222 -19.77 15.04 0.00
C LYS A 222 -20.72 13.89 0.32
N ILE A 223 -21.19 13.84 1.56
CA ILE A 223 -22.24 12.92 2.04
C ILE A 223 -23.60 13.62 1.85
N ASN A 224 -24.28 13.30 0.75
CA ASN A 224 -25.55 13.94 0.38
C ASN A 224 -26.77 13.20 0.93
N LYS A 225 -26.57 11.98 1.46
CA LYS A 225 -27.59 11.14 2.09
C LYS A 225 -26.99 10.43 3.30
N SER A 226 -27.75 10.27 4.37
CA SER A 226 -27.30 9.64 5.63
C SER A 226 -26.80 8.20 5.51
N ALA A 227 -27.14 7.50 4.42
CA ALA A 227 -26.69 6.14 4.14
C ALA A 227 -25.49 6.06 3.16
N GLU A 228 -24.92 7.19 2.71
CA GLU A 228 -23.72 7.16 1.88
C GLU A 228 -22.48 6.83 2.71
N GLN A 229 -21.65 5.90 2.21
CA GLN A 229 -20.38 5.51 2.82
C GLN A 229 -19.30 5.45 1.74
N ILE A 230 -18.16 6.09 2.02
CA ILE A 230 -17.05 6.23 1.07
C ILE A 230 -15.88 5.35 1.50
N CYS A 231 -15.27 4.63 0.57
CA CYS A 231 -14.01 3.91 0.78
C CYS A 231 -12.91 4.44 -0.15
N ILE A 232 -11.69 4.56 0.39
CA ILE A 232 -10.48 4.77 -0.41
C ILE A 232 -9.91 3.40 -0.76
N PHE A 233 -9.75 3.08 -2.04
CA PHE A 233 -9.08 1.87 -2.50
C PHE A 233 -7.82 2.25 -3.28
N THR A 234 -6.67 1.62 -3.02
CA THR A 234 -5.43 1.94 -3.73
C THR A 234 -4.59 0.70 -4.08
N ASP A 235 -4.12 0.64 -5.33
CA ASP A 235 -3.23 -0.40 -5.87
C ASP A 235 -1.95 0.24 -6.45
N PRO A 236 -1.08 0.82 -5.60
CA PRO A 236 0.09 1.57 -6.04
C PRO A 236 1.22 0.65 -6.56
N PRO A 237 2.05 1.12 -7.51
CA PRO A 237 3.28 0.43 -7.91
C PRO A 237 4.12 -0.04 -6.72
N PHE A 238 4.45 -1.33 -6.63
CA PHE A 238 5.03 -1.95 -5.42
C PHE A 238 6.40 -1.43 -4.97
N GLY A 239 7.10 -0.69 -5.83
CA GLY A 239 8.35 0.02 -5.50
C GLY A 239 8.17 1.42 -4.89
N CYS A 240 6.94 1.91 -4.73
CA CYS A 240 6.68 3.29 -4.32
C CYS A 240 7.12 3.60 -2.88
N ARG A 241 7.24 4.91 -2.57
CA ARG A 241 7.44 5.39 -1.21
C ARG A 241 6.12 5.38 -0.45
N THR A 242 6.05 4.60 0.63
CA THR A 242 4.88 4.55 1.51
C THR A 242 4.54 5.90 2.13
N GLU A 243 5.55 6.75 2.32
CA GLU A 243 5.46 8.12 2.83
C GLU A 243 4.50 8.97 1.96
N LEU A 244 4.68 8.91 0.63
CA LEU A 244 3.95 9.73 -0.34
C LEU A 244 2.47 9.36 -0.43
N LEU A 245 2.18 8.06 -0.39
CA LEU A 245 0.81 7.58 -0.48
C LEU A 245 0.07 7.75 0.86
N ALA A 246 0.74 7.56 1.99
CA ALA A 246 0.15 7.85 3.30
C ALA A 246 -0.20 9.34 3.44
N HIS A 247 0.69 10.26 3.03
CA HIS A 247 0.39 11.68 2.95
C HIS A 247 -0.81 11.95 2.02
N THR A 248 -0.87 11.30 0.85
CA THR A 248 -1.99 11.47 -0.09
C THR A 248 -3.31 10.95 0.49
N ILE A 249 -3.32 9.82 1.19
CA ILE A 249 -4.50 9.30 1.90
C ILE A 249 -4.92 10.26 3.02
N ASP A 250 -3.97 10.84 3.77
CA ASP A 250 -4.27 11.84 4.79
C ASP A 250 -4.87 13.11 4.18
N ARG A 251 -4.32 13.63 3.08
CA ARG A 251 -4.90 14.76 2.33
C ARG A 251 -6.34 14.48 1.85
N ILE A 252 -6.63 13.26 1.40
CA ILE A 252 -8.01 12.87 1.05
C ILE A 252 -8.93 12.90 2.28
N ASN A 253 -8.44 12.46 3.45
CA ASN A 253 -9.20 12.54 4.71
C ASN A 253 -9.37 13.98 5.20
N GLN A 254 -8.35 14.85 5.09
CA GLN A 254 -8.46 16.28 5.39
C GLN A 254 -9.54 16.94 4.53
N THR A 255 -9.54 16.67 3.22
CA THR A 255 -10.56 17.17 2.29
C THR A 255 -11.95 16.62 2.62
N TYR A 256 -12.08 15.31 2.87
CA TYR A 256 -13.35 14.67 3.26
C TYR A 256 -13.96 15.32 4.52
N ASN A 257 -13.14 15.57 5.54
CA ASN A 257 -13.57 16.25 6.76
C ASN A 257 -13.99 17.70 6.48
N SER A 258 -13.21 18.43 5.69
CA SER A 258 -13.47 19.83 5.32
C SER A 258 -14.79 20.00 4.55
N VAL A 259 -15.04 19.20 3.49
CA VAL A 259 -16.24 19.36 2.65
C VAL A 259 -17.54 18.90 3.32
N ASN A 260 -17.44 18.12 4.40
CA ASN A 260 -18.57 17.64 5.20
C ASN A 260 -18.67 18.28 6.59
N LEU A 261 -17.81 19.25 6.92
CA LEU A 261 -17.72 19.91 8.23
C LEU A 261 -17.53 18.96 9.43
N PHE A 262 -16.85 17.82 9.21
CA PHE A 262 -16.53 16.88 10.28
C PHE A 262 -15.24 17.31 11.03
N VAL A 263 -15.25 17.17 12.35
CA VAL A 263 -14.08 17.48 13.20
C VAL A 263 -12.92 16.52 12.90
N GLN A 264 -13.18 15.20 12.97
CA GLN A 264 -12.20 14.16 12.66
C GLN A 264 -12.90 12.81 12.40
N GLN A 265 -13.24 12.54 11.14
CA GLN A 265 -13.54 11.19 10.64
C GLN A 265 -12.35 10.67 9.83
N ILE A 266 -12.24 9.35 9.69
CA ILE A 266 -11.25 8.68 8.85
C ILE A 266 -11.98 7.68 7.96
N LEU A 267 -11.80 7.81 6.65
CA LEU A 267 -12.43 6.94 5.65
C LEU A 267 -11.90 5.50 5.75
N PRO A 268 -12.79 4.49 5.67
CA PRO A 268 -12.40 3.10 5.38
C PRO A 268 -11.45 3.06 4.19
N THR A 269 -10.26 2.50 4.38
CA THR A 269 -9.19 2.49 3.37
C THR A 269 -8.68 1.08 3.15
N PHE A 270 -8.64 0.63 1.89
CA PHE A 270 -8.04 -0.63 1.45
C PHE A 270 -6.78 -0.33 0.60
N TRP A 271 -5.60 -0.52 1.19
CA TRP A 271 -4.31 -0.37 0.52
C TRP A 271 -3.77 -1.74 0.13
N ILE A 272 -3.71 -2.01 -1.17
CA ILE A 272 -3.16 -3.24 -1.73
C ILE A 272 -1.63 -3.12 -1.81
N PHE A 273 -0.89 -3.99 -1.11
CA PHE A 273 0.58 -3.93 -1.12
C PHE A 273 1.23 -5.27 -0.70
N PRO A 274 2.53 -5.51 -0.96
CA PRO A 274 3.20 -6.73 -0.56
C PRO A 274 3.34 -6.88 0.97
N TYR A 275 3.10 -8.08 1.52
CA TYR A 275 3.11 -8.33 2.99
C TYR A 275 4.43 -7.95 3.69
N PHE A 276 5.55 -7.90 2.95
CA PHE A 276 6.86 -7.55 3.49
C PHE A 276 7.05 -6.04 3.69
N MET A 277 6.14 -5.21 3.19
CA MET A 277 6.13 -3.75 3.35
C MET A 277 5.32 -3.28 4.58
N GLU A 278 4.67 -4.20 5.32
CA GLU A 278 3.85 -3.89 6.51
C GLU A 278 4.54 -2.95 7.52
N THR A 279 5.84 -3.13 7.76
CA THR A 279 6.61 -2.29 8.69
C THR A 279 6.79 -0.85 8.23
N TYR A 280 6.69 -0.60 6.92
CA TYR A 280 6.73 0.74 6.34
C TYR A 280 5.33 1.37 6.37
N ILE A 281 4.29 0.63 5.97
CA ILE A 281 2.89 1.08 6.08
C ILE A 281 2.55 1.45 7.53
N LYS A 282 2.81 0.57 8.50
CA LYS A 282 2.55 0.85 9.93
C LYS A 282 3.43 1.95 10.54
N LYS A 283 4.52 2.37 9.87
CA LYS A 283 5.29 3.56 10.29
C LYS A 283 4.51 4.84 9.95
N GLN A 284 3.85 4.89 8.80
CA GLN A 284 3.11 6.07 8.35
C GLN A 284 1.66 6.08 8.85
N MET A 285 1.02 4.92 8.90
CA MET A 285 -0.39 4.75 9.29
C MET A 285 -0.51 3.62 10.32
N PRO A 286 -0.28 3.90 11.62
CA PRO A 286 -0.21 2.86 12.66
C PRO A 286 -1.49 2.02 12.85
N SER A 287 -2.66 2.55 12.44
CA SER A 287 -3.96 1.87 12.46
C SER A 287 -4.15 0.83 11.36
N MET A 288 -3.25 0.75 10.36
CA MET A 288 -3.37 -0.20 9.25
C MET A 288 -3.02 -1.63 9.70
N GLU A 289 -4.02 -2.50 9.77
CA GLU A 289 -3.84 -3.95 9.96
C GLU A 289 -3.89 -4.73 8.64
N MET A 290 -3.20 -5.87 8.62
CA MET A 290 -3.05 -6.69 7.40
C MET A 290 -4.07 -7.83 7.37
N ILE A 291 -4.95 -7.81 6.36
CA ILE A 291 -5.87 -8.89 6.03
C ILE A 291 -5.07 -10.09 5.50
N ASP A 292 -5.45 -11.32 5.86
CA ASP A 292 -4.76 -12.55 5.40
C ASP A 292 -5.11 -12.93 3.95
N TYR A 293 -5.95 -12.14 3.26
CA TYR A 293 -6.39 -12.40 1.90
C TYR A 293 -5.27 -12.22 0.88
N GLN A 294 -5.07 -13.24 0.05
CA GLN A 294 -4.00 -13.29 -0.94
C GLN A 294 -4.50 -12.73 -2.28
N VAL A 295 -4.18 -11.47 -2.55
CA VAL A 295 -4.63 -10.77 -3.76
C VAL A 295 -3.92 -11.35 -4.98
N ASN A 296 -4.67 -11.95 -5.91
CA ASN A 296 -4.16 -12.48 -7.16
C ASN A 296 -4.47 -11.50 -8.30
N TYR A 297 -3.57 -11.48 -9.29
CA TYR A 297 -3.71 -10.69 -10.51
C TYR A 297 -3.92 -11.62 -11.71
N THR A 298 -4.01 -11.08 -12.92
CA THR A 298 -4.13 -11.83 -14.17
C THR A 298 -2.82 -11.90 -14.95
N ASN A 299 -2.06 -10.80 -14.98
CA ASN A 299 -0.91 -10.62 -15.89
C ASN A 299 0.48 -10.88 -15.26
N HIS A 300 0.62 -10.97 -13.94
CA HIS A 300 1.93 -11.11 -13.31
C HIS A 300 2.41 -12.57 -13.18
N ARG A 301 3.53 -12.91 -13.83
CA ARG A 301 4.08 -14.29 -13.94
C ARG A 301 4.32 -15.01 -12.60
N THR A 302 4.44 -14.28 -11.48
CA THR A 302 4.81 -14.86 -10.17
C THR A 302 3.78 -14.59 -9.07
N TYR A 303 2.71 -13.84 -9.30
CA TYR A 303 1.68 -13.52 -8.27
C TYR A 303 0.32 -14.17 -8.57
N HIS A 304 0.39 -15.37 -9.17
CA HIS A 304 -0.71 -16.34 -9.28
C HIS A 304 -0.64 -17.38 -8.15
N SER A 305 -1.77 -18.04 -7.90
CA SER A 305 -1.82 -19.34 -7.20
C SER A 305 -2.11 -20.44 -8.23
N GLY A 306 -1.26 -21.47 -8.34
CA GLY A 306 -1.37 -22.53 -9.35
C GLY A 306 -0.03 -23.19 -9.69
N GLU A 307 -0.01 -24.11 -10.66
CA GLU A 307 1.18 -24.93 -11.01
C GLU A 307 2.42 -24.11 -11.42
N LYS A 308 2.21 -22.94 -12.04
CA LYS A 308 3.26 -21.99 -12.44
C LYS A 308 3.38 -20.79 -11.48
N GLY A 309 2.61 -20.78 -10.39
CA GLY A 309 2.59 -19.72 -9.38
C GLY A 309 3.62 -19.93 -8.27
N LEU A 310 3.66 -19.02 -7.30
CA LEU A 310 4.48 -19.21 -6.11
C LEU A 310 3.90 -20.33 -5.23
N LYS A 311 4.79 -21.21 -4.72
CA LYS A 311 4.45 -22.36 -3.84
C LYS A 311 3.69 -21.99 -2.55
N HIS A 312 3.56 -20.70 -2.23
CA HIS A 312 2.83 -20.18 -1.08
C HIS A 312 1.87 -19.02 -1.44
N GLY A 313 1.42 -18.97 -2.69
CA GLY A 313 0.50 -17.95 -3.22
C GLY A 313 1.15 -16.58 -3.44
N SER A 314 0.31 -15.61 -3.83
CA SER A 314 0.71 -14.22 -4.00
C SER A 314 1.30 -13.63 -2.70
N PRO A 315 2.29 -12.72 -2.77
CA PRO A 315 2.76 -11.95 -1.62
C PRO A 315 1.90 -10.70 -1.34
N VAL A 316 0.96 -10.35 -2.21
CA VAL A 316 0.18 -9.12 -2.11
C VAL A 316 -1.03 -9.30 -1.18
N ARG A 317 -1.23 -8.35 -0.28
CA ARG A 317 -2.25 -8.33 0.78
C ARG A 317 -3.01 -7.02 0.74
N ILE A 318 -4.10 -6.98 1.50
CA ILE A 318 -4.83 -5.75 1.79
C ILE A 318 -4.41 -5.27 3.19
N PHE A 319 -4.06 -4.01 3.29
CA PHE A 319 -3.88 -3.27 4.53
C PHE A 319 -5.07 -2.35 4.74
N THR A 320 -5.62 -2.30 5.96
CA THR A 320 -6.79 -1.48 6.25
C THR A 320 -6.85 -0.96 7.67
N ASN A 321 -7.42 0.23 7.83
CA ASN A 321 -7.83 0.80 9.12
C ASN A 321 -9.20 0.27 9.61
N VAL A 322 -9.89 -0.54 8.79
CA VAL A 322 -11.16 -1.17 9.16
C VAL A 322 -10.93 -2.31 10.17
N PRO A 323 -11.73 -2.41 11.25
CA PRO A 323 -11.70 -3.54 12.17
C PRO A 323 -11.84 -4.90 11.44
N LEU A 324 -10.87 -5.80 11.66
CA LEU A 324 -10.76 -7.06 10.91
C LEU A 324 -11.85 -8.11 11.25
N ASP A 325 -12.66 -7.83 12.26
CA ASP A 325 -13.83 -8.62 12.65
C ASP A 325 -15.05 -8.35 11.76
N LEU A 326 -15.12 -7.16 11.13
CA LEU A 326 -16.17 -6.82 10.17
C LEU A 326 -15.99 -7.49 8.80
N LEU A 327 -14.83 -8.10 8.53
CA LEU A 327 -14.42 -8.57 7.21
C LEU A 327 -14.35 -10.11 7.13
N GLN A 328 -15.31 -10.72 6.44
CA GLN A 328 -15.34 -12.17 6.20
C GLN A 328 -14.76 -12.52 4.83
N LEU A 329 -13.83 -13.49 4.81
CA LEU A 329 -13.15 -13.92 3.59
C LEU A 329 -13.77 -15.22 3.01
N PRO A 330 -13.76 -15.40 1.67
CA PRO A 330 -14.43 -16.50 0.98
C PRO A 330 -14.02 -17.89 1.50
N ALA A 331 -14.94 -18.58 2.18
CA ALA A 331 -14.68 -19.91 2.75
C ALA A 331 -14.33 -20.97 1.68
N ASN A 332 -14.84 -20.79 0.46
CA ASN A 332 -14.53 -21.57 -0.75
C ASN A 332 -13.09 -21.37 -1.26
N GLU A 333 -12.48 -20.19 -1.07
CA GLU A 333 -11.07 -19.93 -1.39
C GLU A 333 -10.11 -20.39 -0.28
N GLY A 334 -10.58 -21.21 0.67
CA GLY A 334 -9.72 -21.78 1.70
C GLY A 334 -9.50 -20.89 2.93
N TYR A 335 -10.31 -19.85 3.13
CA TYR A 335 -10.33 -19.07 4.37
C TYR A 335 -11.24 -19.70 5.45
N LYS A 336 -11.13 -19.20 6.68
CA LYS A 336 -11.92 -19.58 7.87
C LYS A 336 -11.91 -18.44 8.90
N TRP A 337 -12.87 -18.44 9.82
CA TRP A 337 -12.83 -17.57 11.00
C TRP A 337 -11.80 -18.04 12.03
N CYS A 338 -11.23 -17.11 12.80
CA CYS A 338 -10.46 -17.40 14.02
C CYS A 338 -11.03 -16.60 15.19
N SER A 339 -11.75 -17.29 16.09
CA SER A 339 -12.33 -16.69 17.31
C SER A 339 -11.27 -16.14 18.29
N GLU A 340 -10.11 -16.81 18.42
CA GLU A 340 -8.99 -16.33 19.25
C GLU A 340 -8.35 -15.02 18.71
N CYS A 341 -8.69 -14.58 17.49
CA CYS A 341 -8.22 -13.32 16.89
C CYS A 341 -9.33 -12.41 16.36
N GLN A 342 -10.60 -12.79 16.50
CA GLN A 342 -11.77 -12.18 15.87
C GLN A 342 -11.52 -11.69 14.44
N ARG A 343 -11.02 -12.57 13.56
CA ARG A 343 -10.77 -12.22 12.16
C ARG A 343 -10.74 -13.44 11.23
N SER A 344 -10.94 -13.18 9.95
CA SER A 344 -10.73 -14.15 8.87
C SER A 344 -9.25 -14.45 8.63
N VAL A 345 -8.91 -15.72 8.46
CA VAL A 345 -7.55 -16.21 8.18
C VAL A 345 -7.56 -17.37 7.18
N HIS A 346 -6.48 -17.56 6.44
CA HIS A 346 -6.34 -18.73 5.56
C HIS A 346 -6.22 -20.02 6.38
N ARG A 347 -6.70 -21.17 5.87
CA ARG A 347 -6.72 -22.44 6.61
C ARG A 347 -5.34 -22.88 7.13
N THR A 348 -4.25 -22.55 6.42
CA THR A 348 -2.85 -22.81 6.83
C THR A 348 -2.30 -21.86 7.90
N ASN A 349 -2.95 -20.72 8.13
CA ASN A 349 -2.53 -19.73 9.14
C ASN A 349 -3.05 -20.14 10.52
N LEU A 350 -2.36 -21.08 11.15
CA LEU A 350 -2.74 -21.64 12.46
C LEU A 350 -2.50 -20.63 13.59
N HIS A 351 -3.49 -20.46 14.47
CA HIS A 351 -3.35 -19.63 15.67
C HIS A 351 -2.26 -20.19 16.59
N CYS A 352 -1.31 -19.35 17.00
CA CYS A 352 -0.31 -19.72 18.00
C CYS A 352 -0.68 -19.16 19.37
N ARG A 353 -1.23 -20.02 20.25
CA ARG A 353 -1.67 -19.66 21.61
C ARG A 353 -0.62 -18.92 22.44
N VAL A 354 0.67 -19.28 22.30
CA VAL A 354 1.79 -18.62 23.01
C VAL A 354 2.06 -17.19 22.50
N CYS A 355 1.79 -16.93 21.22
CA CYS A 355 1.92 -15.59 20.60
C CYS A 355 0.58 -14.87 20.42
N ARG A 356 -0.52 -15.48 20.90
CA ARG A 356 -1.93 -15.03 20.81
C ARG A 356 -2.32 -14.46 19.44
N LYS A 357 -1.82 -15.06 18.36
CA LYS A 357 -2.11 -14.63 16.98
C LYS A 357 -1.94 -15.73 15.94
N CYS A 358 -2.70 -15.64 14.85
CA CYS A 358 -2.41 -16.31 13.58
C CYS A 358 -1.22 -15.59 12.91
N PRO A 359 0.00 -16.19 12.88
CA PRO A 359 1.24 -15.45 12.69
C PRO A 359 1.84 -15.54 11.28
N SER A 360 1.22 -16.31 10.36
CA SER A 360 1.67 -16.35 8.97
C SER A 360 1.37 -15.02 8.27
N LYS A 361 2.14 -14.77 7.21
CA LYS A 361 2.00 -13.62 6.30
C LYS A 361 2.15 -14.05 4.84
N ASN A 362 3.02 -15.03 4.59
CA ASN A 362 3.33 -15.55 3.26
C ASN A 362 2.58 -16.87 2.93
N GLY A 363 1.45 -17.17 3.57
CA GLY A 363 0.68 -18.40 3.34
C GLY A 363 1.27 -19.71 3.93
N SER A 364 2.56 -19.76 4.24
CA SER A 364 3.20 -20.92 4.88
C SER A 364 2.75 -21.10 6.34
N THR A 365 2.52 -22.33 6.80
CA THR A 365 2.28 -22.60 8.23
C THR A 365 3.51 -22.26 9.07
N TYR A 366 3.41 -21.24 9.92
CA TYR A 366 4.50 -20.81 10.82
C TYR A 366 4.62 -21.73 12.04
N ARG A 367 5.82 -21.84 12.59
CA ARG A 367 6.08 -22.58 13.84
C ARG A 367 6.57 -21.67 14.96
N HIS A 368 6.12 -21.93 16.19
CA HIS A 368 6.63 -21.23 17.36
C HIS A 368 8.01 -21.76 17.76
N CYS A 369 9.04 -20.91 17.75
CA CYS A 369 10.35 -21.27 18.27
C CYS A 369 10.46 -20.96 19.76
N LYS A 370 10.39 -22.01 20.61
CA LYS A 370 10.50 -21.87 22.08
C LYS A 370 11.76 -21.10 22.55
N LYS A 371 12.88 -21.17 21.81
CA LYS A 371 14.12 -20.44 22.15
C LYS A 371 14.04 -18.94 21.83
N CYS A 372 13.37 -18.55 20.74
CA CYS A 372 13.11 -17.14 20.41
C CYS A 372 11.85 -16.59 21.09
N ASN A 373 11.00 -17.47 21.64
CA ASN A 373 9.63 -17.17 22.09
C ASN A 373 8.86 -16.32 21.05
N TRP A 374 8.89 -16.78 19.79
CA TRP A 374 8.24 -16.10 18.67
C TRP A 374 7.93 -17.06 17.52
N CYS A 375 6.97 -16.70 16.67
CA CYS A 375 6.60 -17.49 15.49
C CYS A 375 7.47 -17.15 14.28
N VAL A 376 7.89 -18.18 13.54
CA VAL A 376 8.84 -18.06 12.43
C VAL A 376 8.41 -18.93 11.24
N LYS A 377 8.87 -18.56 10.04
CA LYS A 377 8.73 -19.35 8.81
C LYS A 377 9.20 -20.80 9.05
N PRO A 378 8.55 -21.83 8.49
CA PRO A 378 8.85 -23.23 8.81
C PRO A 378 10.32 -23.59 8.52
N ASN A 379 10.88 -23.08 7.42
CA ASN A 379 12.25 -23.32 6.98
C ASN A 379 13.31 -22.58 7.83
N TYR A 380 12.92 -21.78 8.83
CA TYR A 380 13.87 -21.07 9.70
C TYR A 380 14.24 -21.94 10.90
N VAL A 381 15.54 -22.06 11.17
CA VAL A 381 16.11 -22.80 12.31
C VAL A 381 16.71 -21.84 13.32
N HIS A 382 16.74 -22.21 14.60
CA HIS A 382 17.37 -21.38 15.64
C HIS A 382 18.88 -21.57 15.64
N CYS A 383 19.61 -20.62 15.07
CA CYS A 383 21.07 -20.60 15.13
C CYS A 383 21.52 -20.11 16.51
N THR A 384 22.15 -20.99 17.29
CA THR A 384 22.67 -20.69 18.64
C THR A 384 23.72 -19.59 18.62
N THR A 385 24.59 -19.56 17.60
CA THR A 385 25.57 -18.51 17.38
C THR A 385 24.90 -17.15 17.16
N CYS A 386 23.80 -17.09 16.40
CA CYS A 386 23.01 -15.88 16.18
C CYS A 386 22.11 -15.50 17.37
N GLY A 387 21.71 -16.45 18.21
CA GLY A 387 20.67 -16.25 19.24
C GLY A 387 19.25 -16.04 18.67
N ARG A 388 19.06 -16.16 17.35
CA ARG A 388 17.78 -15.94 16.64
C ARG A 388 17.52 -17.01 15.59
N CYS A 389 16.28 -17.08 15.14
CA CYS A 389 15.93 -17.88 13.97
C CYS A 389 16.42 -17.21 12.66
N THR A 390 16.95 -18.05 11.77
CA THR A 390 17.57 -17.69 10.50
C THR A 390 17.26 -18.75 9.44
N GLN A 391 17.58 -18.48 8.17
CA GLN A 391 17.69 -19.53 7.16
C GLN A 391 18.80 -20.53 7.56
N VAL A 392 18.69 -21.79 7.10
CA VAL A 392 19.63 -22.88 7.46
C VAL A 392 21.06 -22.56 7.00
N GLN A 393 21.20 -22.01 5.79
CA GLN A 393 22.46 -21.63 5.16
C GLN A 393 22.45 -20.13 4.82
N GLY A 394 23.58 -19.59 4.35
CA GLY A 394 23.69 -18.23 3.79
C GLY A 394 23.60 -17.04 4.77
N HIS A 395 23.44 -17.27 6.07
CA HIS A 395 23.30 -16.18 7.05
C HIS A 395 24.64 -15.83 7.75
N ASN A 396 24.99 -14.54 7.77
CA ASN A 396 26.20 -14.06 8.45
C ASN A 396 25.93 -13.83 9.95
N CYS A 397 26.53 -14.66 10.81
CA CYS A 397 26.34 -14.61 12.26
C CYS A 397 26.80 -13.30 12.93
N SER A 398 27.90 -12.68 12.48
CA SER A 398 28.42 -11.46 13.12
C SER A 398 27.57 -10.23 12.76
N SER A 399 27.12 -10.15 11.51
CA SER A 399 26.13 -9.14 11.07
C SER A 399 24.79 -9.31 11.81
N TYR A 400 24.27 -10.54 11.88
CA TYR A 400 22.99 -10.81 12.52
C TYR A 400 22.99 -10.48 14.02
N ARG A 401 24.12 -10.66 14.73
CA ARG A 401 24.28 -10.23 16.13
C ARG A 401 24.16 -8.71 16.31
N LYS A 402 24.80 -7.91 15.44
CA LYS A 402 24.70 -6.44 15.46
C LYS A 402 23.26 -5.94 15.26
N GLN A 403 22.45 -6.70 14.50
CA GLN A 403 21.05 -6.40 14.20
C GLN A 403 20.03 -6.97 15.21
N LEU A 404 20.46 -7.57 16.32
CA LEU A 404 19.53 -8.03 17.37
C LEU A 404 18.98 -6.86 18.18
N ASN A 405 17.66 -6.79 18.33
CA ASN A 405 17.03 -6.06 19.44
C ASN A 405 16.93 -6.99 20.64
N CYS A 406 17.37 -6.55 21.81
CA CYS A 406 17.20 -7.29 23.07
C CYS A 406 15.71 -7.33 23.47
N ARG A 407 15.08 -8.50 23.60
CA ARG A 407 13.64 -8.58 23.94
C ARG A 407 13.27 -8.02 25.32
N ILE A 408 14.24 -7.81 26.20
CA ILE A 408 14.04 -7.09 27.47
C ILE A 408 14.06 -5.59 27.20
N CYS A 409 15.22 -4.97 27.04
CA CYS A 409 15.37 -3.52 26.98
C CYS A 409 15.16 -2.86 25.61
N LEU A 410 14.79 -3.63 24.58
CA LEU A 410 14.60 -3.24 23.16
C LEU A 410 15.82 -2.65 22.43
N LYS A 411 16.86 -2.18 23.13
CA LYS A 411 18.08 -1.64 22.52
C LYS A 411 18.81 -2.68 21.66
N LYS A 412 19.48 -2.20 20.61
CA LYS A 412 20.15 -3.00 19.57
C LYS A 412 21.47 -3.63 20.04
N GLY A 413 22.04 -4.51 19.21
CA GLY A 413 23.41 -5.01 19.28
C GLY A 413 23.69 -6.16 20.25
N HIS A 414 22.70 -6.65 21.01
CA HIS A 414 22.95 -7.65 22.05
C HIS A 414 21.79 -8.64 22.27
N THR A 415 22.12 -9.82 22.80
CA THR A 415 21.14 -10.81 23.31
C THR A 415 20.79 -10.51 24.76
N GLU A 416 19.72 -11.11 25.28
CA GLU A 416 19.23 -10.80 26.62
C GLU A 416 20.19 -11.25 27.75
N LYS A 417 21.04 -12.26 27.48
CA LYS A 417 22.18 -12.62 28.35
C LYS A 417 23.23 -11.49 28.49
N GLY A 418 23.33 -10.63 27.48
CA GLY A 418 24.20 -9.46 27.45
C GLY A 418 23.52 -8.16 27.92
N CYS A 419 22.24 -8.19 28.31
CA CYS A 419 21.48 -7.00 28.64
C CYS A 419 21.96 -6.34 29.93
N HIS A 420 22.64 -5.19 29.82
CA HIS A 420 23.12 -4.45 30.98
C HIS A 420 21.96 -4.02 31.90
N PHE A 421 20.86 -3.49 31.34
CA PHE A 421 19.65 -3.16 32.09
C PHE A 421 19.14 -4.34 32.94
N TRP A 422 18.98 -5.53 32.36
CA TRP A 422 18.56 -6.72 33.11
C TRP A 422 19.55 -7.14 34.20
N ARG A 423 20.86 -6.92 34.00
CA ARG A 423 21.90 -7.21 35.00
C ARG A 423 21.90 -6.26 36.20
N LEU A 424 21.26 -5.08 36.09
CA LEU A 424 21.13 -4.13 37.20
C LEU A 424 19.98 -4.50 38.14
N PHE A 425 18.87 -5.04 37.63
CA PHE A 425 17.72 -5.54 38.40
C PHE A 425 18.00 -6.92 39.01
N LYS A 426 19.05 -7.01 39.85
CA LYS A 426 19.63 -8.27 40.35
C LYS A 426 18.68 -9.08 41.25
N ALA A 427 18.11 -10.13 40.67
CA ALA A 427 17.80 -11.39 41.36
C ALA A 427 17.60 -12.54 40.37
N CYS A 428 16.95 -12.27 39.24
CA CYS A 428 16.35 -13.30 38.40
C CYS A 428 17.34 -14.03 37.47
N LYS A 429 17.44 -15.35 37.65
CA LYS A 429 17.96 -16.27 36.64
C LYS A 429 17.08 -16.16 35.38
N ILE A 430 17.68 -15.87 34.22
CA ILE A 430 16.95 -15.90 32.93
C ILE A 430 16.28 -17.27 32.78
N ALA A 431 14.96 -17.29 32.56
CA ALA A 431 14.22 -18.54 32.49
C ALA A 431 14.71 -19.42 31.32
N LYS A 432 14.91 -20.71 31.59
CA LYS A 432 15.38 -21.70 30.59
C LYS A 432 14.32 -22.02 29.51
N SER A 433 13.07 -21.64 29.74
CA SER A 433 11.90 -21.90 28.89
C SER A 433 10.83 -20.84 29.14
N GLY A 434 9.96 -20.59 28.15
CA GLY A 434 8.84 -19.66 28.27
C GLY A 434 9.24 -18.19 28.07
N CYS A 435 8.56 -17.28 28.75
CA CYS A 435 8.98 -15.89 28.89
C CYS A 435 10.30 -15.83 29.67
N ILE A 436 11.31 -15.16 29.13
CA ILE A 436 12.66 -15.11 29.72
C ILE A 436 12.73 -14.30 31.03
N VAL A 437 11.69 -13.49 31.30
CA VAL A 437 11.55 -12.64 32.50
C VAL A 437 10.90 -13.43 33.63
N CYS A 438 9.67 -13.94 33.42
CA CYS A 438 8.85 -14.58 34.46
C CYS A 438 8.74 -16.12 34.36
N GLY A 439 9.31 -16.75 33.33
CA GLY A 439 9.26 -18.21 33.08
C GLY A 439 7.93 -18.76 32.52
N ASN A 440 6.84 -18.00 32.56
CA ASN A 440 5.52 -18.43 32.10
C ASN A 440 5.52 -18.79 30.60
N THR A 441 4.86 -19.88 30.22
CA THR A 441 4.85 -20.45 28.85
C THR A 441 3.69 -19.96 27.97
N GLN A 442 2.75 -19.18 28.51
CA GLN A 442 1.49 -18.78 27.85
C GLN A 442 1.50 -17.35 27.26
N HIS A 443 2.67 -16.73 27.12
CA HIS A 443 2.85 -15.42 26.50
C HIS A 443 4.29 -15.23 25.97
N THR A 444 4.50 -14.27 25.05
CA THR A 444 5.86 -13.92 24.61
C THR A 444 6.52 -12.93 25.57
N VAL A 445 7.84 -12.77 25.44
CA VAL A 445 8.60 -11.82 26.26
C VAL A 445 8.03 -10.40 26.15
N ILE A 446 7.58 -9.99 24.96
CA ILE A 446 7.03 -8.66 24.70
C ILE A 446 5.74 -8.43 25.49
N ASP A 447 4.88 -9.45 25.53
CA ASP A 447 3.54 -9.39 26.12
C ASP A 447 3.56 -9.49 27.66
N CYS A 448 4.73 -9.69 28.28
CA CYS A 448 4.91 -9.98 29.70
C CYS A 448 4.71 -8.74 30.59
N ASP A 449 3.76 -8.79 31.53
CA ASP A 449 3.45 -7.63 32.37
C ASP A 449 4.56 -7.26 33.36
N GLU A 450 5.39 -8.22 33.80
CA GLU A 450 6.60 -7.92 34.56
C GLU A 450 7.61 -7.10 33.73
N ARG A 451 7.80 -7.45 32.45
CA ARG A 451 8.64 -6.67 31.52
C ARG A 451 8.09 -5.25 31.36
N LYS A 452 6.77 -5.10 31.15
CA LYS A 452 6.09 -3.80 31.01
C LYS A 452 6.36 -2.91 32.24
N ARG A 453 6.16 -3.46 33.44
CA ARG A 453 6.42 -2.77 34.73
C ARG A 453 7.89 -2.37 34.90
N LEU A 454 8.84 -3.29 34.64
CA LEU A 454 10.28 -3.02 34.79
C LEU A 454 10.74 -1.85 33.92
N LEU A 455 10.29 -1.83 32.66
CA LEU A 455 10.59 -0.78 31.69
C LEU A 455 9.75 0.49 31.89
N ASN A 456 8.69 0.44 32.70
CA ASN A 456 7.65 1.46 32.82
C ASN A 456 7.07 1.84 31.44
N GLU A 457 6.61 0.82 30.70
CA GLU A 457 6.02 1.02 29.38
C GLU A 457 4.69 1.76 29.48
N ASN A 458 4.60 2.90 28.81
CA ASN A 458 3.37 3.65 28.61
C ASN A 458 2.98 3.63 27.13
N TYR A 459 1.68 3.56 26.87
CA TYR A 459 1.10 3.62 25.52
C TYR A 459 -0.04 4.65 25.55
N PHE A 460 0.15 5.79 24.87
CA PHE A 460 -0.82 6.89 24.88
C PHE A 460 -0.94 7.48 23.47
N LEU A 461 -2.16 7.49 22.92
CA LEU A 461 -2.47 7.98 21.56
C LEU A 461 -1.52 7.45 20.46
N GLY A 462 -1.09 6.19 20.57
CA GLY A 462 -0.15 5.54 19.64
C GLY A 462 1.34 5.81 19.93
N HIS A 463 1.67 6.80 20.77
CA HIS A 463 3.02 7.00 21.28
C HIS A 463 3.37 5.91 22.30
N TYR A 464 4.63 5.50 22.30
CA TYR A 464 5.16 4.41 23.13
C TYR A 464 6.44 4.85 23.84
N ASP A 465 6.34 5.01 25.16
CA ASP A 465 7.43 5.46 26.02
C ASP A 465 7.85 4.40 27.02
N ASN A 466 9.13 4.39 27.37
CA ASN A 466 9.70 3.52 28.40
C ASN A 466 11.01 4.12 28.95
N LYS A 467 11.55 3.57 30.03
CA LYS A 467 12.84 3.95 30.65
C LYS A 467 14.08 3.79 29.75
N MET A 468 13.96 3.18 28.58
CA MET A 468 15.05 2.98 27.61
C MET A 468 15.03 4.01 26.47
N ASN A 469 13.87 4.61 26.21
CA ASN A 469 13.57 5.50 25.09
C ASN A 469 13.26 6.94 25.53
N ARG A 470 12.86 7.16 26.78
CA ARG A 470 12.85 8.51 27.37
C ARG A 470 14.25 9.11 27.22
N VAL A 471 14.29 10.28 26.62
CA VAL A 471 15.40 11.23 26.75
C VAL A 471 15.09 12.03 28.01
N ASP A 472 16.08 12.17 28.89
CA ASP A 472 16.01 13.07 30.05
C ASP A 472 16.33 14.51 29.63
#